data_AF-A2EV84-F1
#
_entry.id   AF-A2EV84-F1
#
_cell.length_a   1.000
_cell.length_b   1.000
_cell.length_c   1.000
_cell.angle_alpha   90.00
_cell.angle_beta   90.00
_cell.angle_gamma   90.00
#
_symmetry.space_group_name_H-M   'P 1'
#
loop_
_entity.id
_entity.type
_entity.pdbx_description
1 polymer ?
#
loop_
_entity_poly.entity_id
_entity_poly.type
_entity_poly.pdbx_seq_one_letter_code
_entity_poly.pdbx_strand_id
1 'polypeptide(L)'
;MIDRRMSLTPLLPTSTFEQKKKPAKQSQKDYDDVQKRIVRTGVQMGHVSRYIEKIFGCYVTSSFLINIAAIVSTKNNIKIDKLARRNRSALLCWFAENWTHVYPVIHELMQKFIYSGMDVNKKNYPQEMIQEPQNNENEILDPSDLSQLINHHE
;
A
#
# COMPACT_ATOMS: atom_id res chain seq x y z
N MET A 1 -15.66 -60.39 -38.62
CA MET A 1 -14.21 -60.21 -38.44
C MET A 1 -13.99 -58.85 -37.83
N ILE A 2 -13.41 -58.86 -36.62
CA ILE A 2 -13.13 -57.70 -35.79
C ILE A 2 -11.83 -57.08 -36.32
N ASP A 3 -11.77 -55.76 -36.50
CA ASP A 3 -10.48 -55.09 -36.36
C ASP A 3 -10.64 -53.76 -35.64
N ARG A 4 -10.23 -53.78 -34.37
CA ARG A 4 -10.12 -52.64 -33.46
C ARG A 4 -8.76 -51.99 -33.75
N ARG A 5 -8.74 -50.83 -34.40
CA ARG A 5 -7.61 -49.91 -34.28
C ARG A 5 -7.96 -48.79 -33.31
N MET A 6 -7.73 -49.07 -32.03
CA MET A 6 -7.51 -48.04 -31.02
C MET A 6 -6.20 -47.33 -31.36
N SER A 7 -6.27 -46.11 -31.88
CA SER A 7 -5.12 -45.20 -31.91
C SER A 7 -5.04 -44.49 -30.56
N LEU A 8 -4.21 -45.01 -29.67
CA LEU A 8 -3.79 -44.31 -28.45
C LEU A 8 -2.89 -43.13 -28.87
N THR A 9 -3.42 -41.92 -28.86
CA THR A 9 -2.62 -40.70 -28.90
C THR A 9 -1.99 -40.47 -27.52
N PRO A 10 -0.65 -40.31 -27.41
CA PRO A 10 -0.04 -39.93 -26.14
C PRO A 10 -0.33 -38.45 -25.85
N LEU A 11 -1.04 -38.20 -24.76
CA LEU A 11 -1.15 -36.87 -24.15
C LEU A 11 0.22 -36.49 -23.57
N LEU A 12 0.97 -35.62 -24.27
CA LEU A 12 2.16 -34.99 -23.72
C LEU A 12 1.75 -33.82 -22.81
N PRO A 13 2.23 -33.72 -21.57
CA PRO A 13 2.05 -32.54 -20.74
C PRO A 13 3.13 -31.52 -21.13
N THR A 14 2.84 -30.60 -22.05
CA THR A 14 3.72 -29.44 -22.27
C THR A 14 3.44 -28.39 -21.20
N SER A 15 3.91 -28.65 -19.98
CA SER A 15 4.19 -27.59 -19.02
C SER A 15 5.38 -26.80 -19.58
N THR A 16 5.09 -25.82 -20.42
CA THR A 16 6.05 -24.80 -20.78
C THR A 16 6.29 -23.98 -19.53
N PHE A 17 7.37 -24.31 -18.81
CA PHE A 17 7.98 -23.42 -17.85
C PHE A 17 8.27 -22.11 -18.56
N GLU A 18 7.41 -21.12 -18.33
CA GLU A 18 7.59 -19.76 -18.84
C GLU A 18 8.90 -19.22 -18.26
N GLN A 19 9.94 -19.25 -19.08
CA GLN A 19 11.19 -18.57 -18.77
C GLN A 19 10.88 -17.08 -18.69
N LYS A 20 10.78 -16.57 -17.45
CA LYS A 20 10.58 -15.14 -17.19
C LYS A 20 11.69 -14.37 -17.90
N LYS A 21 11.32 -13.68 -18.98
CA LYS A 21 12.24 -12.85 -19.77
C LYS A 21 12.94 -11.88 -18.82
N LYS A 22 14.28 -11.83 -18.86
CA LYS A 22 15.05 -10.89 -18.04
C LYS A 22 14.53 -9.48 -18.29
N PRO A 23 14.30 -8.67 -17.24
CA PRO A 23 13.82 -7.32 -17.42
C PRO A 23 14.79 -6.54 -18.31
N ALA A 24 14.26 -5.74 -19.23
CA ALA A 24 15.07 -4.83 -20.02
C ALA A 24 15.92 -3.97 -19.06
N LYS A 25 17.18 -3.65 -19.42
CA LYS A 25 18.11 -2.89 -18.58
C LYS A 25 17.49 -1.60 -17.98
N GLN A 26 16.59 -0.95 -18.73
CA GLN A 26 15.85 0.23 -18.28
C GLN A 26 14.93 -0.06 -17.09
N SER A 27 14.24 -1.21 -17.09
CA SER A 27 13.34 -1.61 -16.02
C SER A 27 14.07 -1.88 -14.70
N GLN A 28 15.31 -2.37 -14.77
CA GLN A 28 16.11 -2.60 -13.56
C GLN A 28 16.54 -1.27 -12.93
N LYS A 29 17.01 -0.32 -13.74
CA LYS A 29 17.39 1.01 -13.26
C LYS A 29 16.20 1.73 -12.63
N ASP A 30 15.04 1.72 -13.29
CA ASP A 30 13.83 2.33 -12.76
C ASP A 30 13.44 1.70 -11.41
N TYR A 31 13.55 0.37 -11.27
CA TYR A 31 13.31 -0.32 -10.01
C TYR A 31 14.29 0.14 -8.92
N ASP A 32 15.59 0.16 -9.20
CA ASP A 32 16.61 0.57 -8.25
C ASP A 32 16.43 2.04 -7.80
N ASP A 33 16.01 2.92 -8.72
CA ASP A 33 15.73 4.32 -8.43
C ASP A 33 14.50 4.48 -7.52
N VAL A 34 13.44 3.67 -7.72
CA VAL A 34 12.30 3.62 -6.79
C VAL A 34 12.75 3.14 -5.41
N GLN A 35 13.54 2.07 -5.32
CA GLN A 35 14.02 1.53 -4.05
C GLN A 35 14.84 2.57 -3.27
N LYS A 36 15.76 3.27 -3.93
CA LYS A 36 16.52 4.38 -3.32
C LYS A 36 15.61 5.49 -2.79
N ARG A 37 14.56 5.82 -3.53
CA ARG A 37 13.58 6.83 -3.11
C ARG A 37 12.79 6.37 -1.90
N ILE A 38 12.33 5.11 -1.88
CA ILE A 38 11.65 4.51 -0.72
C ILE A 38 12.54 4.59 0.52
N VAL A 39 13.81 4.21 0.41
CA VAL A 39 14.77 4.29 1.53
C VAL A 39 14.94 5.73 2.02
N ARG A 40 14.99 6.71 1.12
CA ARG A 40 15.10 8.13 1.47
C ARG A 40 13.86 8.66 2.18
N THR A 41 12.68 8.34 1.66
CA THR A 41 11.40 8.77 2.25
C THR A 41 11.13 8.04 3.58
N GLY A 42 11.61 6.81 3.72
CA GLY A 42 11.54 6.02 4.94
C GLY A 42 10.12 5.85 5.47
N VAL A 43 9.97 6.08 6.78
CA VAL A 43 8.72 5.87 7.53
C VAL A 43 7.57 6.77 7.04
N GLN A 44 7.88 7.92 6.44
CA GLN A 44 6.87 8.87 5.96
C GLN A 44 5.99 8.27 4.86
N MET A 45 6.56 7.43 3.98
CA MET A 45 5.79 6.76 2.92
C MET A 45 4.70 5.86 3.53
N GLY A 46 5.04 5.11 4.58
CA GLY A 46 4.11 4.24 5.28
C GLY A 46 2.98 5.03 5.97
N HIS A 47 3.33 6.14 6.62
CA HIS A 47 2.35 7.04 7.22
C HIS A 47 1.37 7.59 6.18
N VAL A 48 1.87 8.07 5.04
CA VAL A 48 1.04 8.60 3.97
C VAL A 48 0.13 7.53 3.36
N SER A 49 0.64 6.33 3.09
CA SER A 49 -0.19 5.23 2.57
C SER A 49 -1.34 4.90 3.52
N ARG A 50 -1.03 4.71 4.81
CA ARG A 50 -2.04 4.41 5.84
C ARG A 50 -3.05 5.55 6.00
N TYR A 51 -2.59 6.80 5.96
CA TYR A 51 -3.48 7.95 6.07
C TYR A 51 -4.47 8.02 4.90
N ILE A 52 -3.99 7.83 3.68
CA ILE A 52 -4.83 7.82 2.47
C ILE A 52 -5.82 6.65 2.53
N GLU A 53 -5.37 5.45 2.91
CA GLU A 53 -6.22 4.27 3.07
C GLU A 53 -7.26 4.45 4.18
N LYS A 54 -6.93 5.13 5.27
CA LYS A 54 -7.88 5.44 6.35
C LYS A 54 -9.00 6.38 5.89
N ILE A 55 -8.69 7.33 5.02
CA ILE A 55 -9.67 8.32 4.54
C ILE A 55 -10.56 7.76 3.43
N PHE A 56 -9.96 7.08 2.45
CA PHE A 56 -10.66 6.63 1.25
C PHE A 56 -11.01 5.14 1.26
N GLY A 57 -10.60 4.40 2.30
CA GLY A 57 -10.81 2.96 2.45
C GLY A 57 -9.68 2.11 1.85
N CYS A 58 -9.80 0.78 1.99
CA CYS A 58 -8.77 -0.19 1.59
C CYS A 58 -8.43 -0.24 0.09
N TYR A 59 -9.31 0.25 -0.80
CA TYR A 59 -9.18 0.02 -2.25
C TYR A 59 -8.87 1.28 -3.04
N VAL A 60 -7.93 2.08 -2.54
CA VAL A 60 -7.47 3.28 -3.26
C VAL A 60 -6.69 2.86 -4.50
N THR A 61 -7.31 2.96 -5.68
CA THR A 61 -6.67 2.60 -6.95
C THR A 61 -5.54 3.56 -7.32
N SER A 62 -4.55 3.09 -8.08
CA SER A 62 -3.46 3.94 -8.57
C SER A 62 -3.98 5.10 -9.42
N SER A 63 -5.05 4.90 -10.20
CA SER A 63 -5.69 5.95 -10.99
C SER A 63 -6.27 7.07 -10.11
N PHE A 64 -6.90 6.71 -8.98
CA PHE A 64 -7.41 7.69 -8.03
C PHE A 64 -6.28 8.51 -7.40
N LEU A 65 -5.19 7.84 -6.99
CA LEU A 65 -4.00 8.52 -6.50
C LEU A 65 -3.41 9.48 -7.55
N ILE A 66 -3.34 9.07 -8.81
CA ILE A 66 -2.84 9.94 -9.90
C ILE A 66 -3.74 11.17 -10.06
N ASN A 67 -5.07 11.02 -9.93
CA ASN A 67 -5.99 12.16 -10.00
C ASN A 67 -5.75 13.15 -8.84
N ILE A 68 -5.55 12.67 -7.62
CA ILE A 68 -5.20 13.55 -6.49
C ILE A 68 -3.86 14.25 -6.76
N ALA A 69 -2.85 13.50 -7.20
CA ALA A 69 -1.55 14.07 -7.53
C ALA A 69 -1.66 15.13 -8.63
N ALA A 70 -2.52 14.93 -9.63
CA ALA A 70 -2.79 15.91 -10.68
C ALA A 70 -3.42 17.20 -10.12
N ILE A 71 -4.38 17.10 -9.20
CA ILE A 71 -4.98 18.27 -8.54
C ILE A 71 -3.94 19.03 -7.71
N VAL A 72 -3.09 18.32 -6.95
CA VAL A 72 -2.01 18.93 -6.17
C VAL A 72 -0.99 19.60 -7.10
N SER A 73 -0.66 18.93 -8.22
CA SER A 73 0.28 19.41 -9.23
C SER A 73 -0.19 20.71 -9.88
N THR A 74 -1.47 20.80 -10.27
CA THR A 74 -2.02 22.01 -10.86
C THR A 74 -2.15 23.15 -9.85
N LYS A 75 -2.58 22.86 -8.61
CA LYS A 75 -2.71 23.89 -7.55
C LYS A 75 -1.38 24.49 -7.13
N ASN A 76 -0.31 23.68 -7.06
CA ASN A 76 0.98 24.10 -6.49
C ASN A 76 2.09 24.25 -7.54
N ASN A 77 1.78 24.05 -8.84
CA ASN A 77 2.75 24.01 -9.94
C ASN A 77 3.90 23.00 -9.74
N ILE A 78 3.64 21.90 -9.03
CA ILE A 78 4.62 20.84 -8.76
C ILE A 78 4.54 19.80 -9.86
N LYS A 79 5.65 19.45 -10.50
CA LYS A 79 5.67 18.42 -11.55
C LYS A 79 5.59 17.02 -10.94
N ILE A 80 4.72 16.18 -11.50
CA ILE A 80 4.68 14.75 -11.19
C ILE A 80 5.68 14.02 -12.08
N ASP A 81 6.62 13.32 -11.44
CA ASP A 81 7.63 12.52 -12.11
C ASP A 81 7.00 11.46 -13.02
N LYS A 82 7.63 11.21 -14.17
CA LYS A 82 7.20 10.15 -15.10
C LYS A 82 7.13 8.77 -14.43
N LEU A 83 8.05 8.51 -13.50
CA LEU A 83 8.13 7.26 -12.73
C LEU A 83 6.96 7.13 -11.74
N ALA A 84 6.61 8.22 -11.05
CA ALA A 84 5.46 8.29 -10.14
C ALA A 84 4.13 8.03 -10.86
N ARG A 85 3.96 8.48 -12.12
CA ARG A 85 2.74 8.19 -12.90
C ARG A 85 2.57 6.70 -13.25
N ARG A 86 3.65 5.93 -13.28
CA ARG A 86 3.65 4.53 -13.73
C ARG A 86 3.76 3.53 -12.59
N ASN A 87 4.35 3.94 -11.46
CA ASN A 87 4.63 3.07 -10.32
C ASN A 87 3.96 3.63 -9.06
N ARG A 88 3.08 2.84 -8.44
CA ARG A 88 2.35 3.23 -7.23
C ARG A 88 3.28 3.57 -6.07
N SER A 89 4.35 2.80 -5.85
CA SER A 89 5.29 3.06 -4.76
C SER A 89 6.02 4.38 -4.99
N ALA A 90 6.45 4.65 -6.22
CA ALA A 90 7.05 5.94 -6.58
C ALA A 90 6.06 7.11 -6.41
N LEU A 91 4.77 6.88 -6.66
CA LEU A 91 3.72 7.87 -6.43
C LEU A 91 3.52 8.17 -4.95
N LEU A 92 3.54 7.14 -4.09
CA LEU A 92 3.47 7.31 -2.63
C LEU A 92 4.70 8.03 -2.09
N CYS A 93 5.90 7.76 -2.62
CA CYS A 93 7.09 8.54 -2.30
C CYS A 93 6.92 10.01 -2.70
N TRP A 94 6.39 10.29 -3.91
CA TRP A 94 6.12 11.66 -4.35
C TRP A 94 5.13 12.37 -3.42
N PHE A 95 4.09 11.67 -2.95
CA PHE A 95 3.15 12.25 -1.98
C PHE A 95 3.81 12.58 -0.64
N ALA A 96 4.66 11.69 -0.13
CA ALA A 96 5.37 11.91 1.12
C ALA A 96 6.37 13.07 1.02
N GLU A 97 7.10 13.19 -0.09
CA GLU A 97 8.01 14.32 -0.33
C GLU A 97 7.28 15.67 -0.40
N ASN A 98 6.04 15.67 -0.92
CA ASN A 98 5.24 16.88 -1.09
C ASN A 98 4.09 16.96 -0.07
N TRP A 99 4.23 16.30 1.08
CA TRP A 99 3.11 16.08 2.00
C TRP A 99 2.43 17.38 2.46
N THR A 100 3.21 18.43 2.68
CA THR A 100 2.72 19.76 3.07
C THR A 100 1.69 20.33 2.08
N HIS A 101 1.84 20.04 0.79
CA HIS A 101 0.92 20.48 -0.27
C HIS A 101 -0.22 19.49 -0.54
N VAL A 102 0.04 18.21 -0.26
CA VAL A 102 -0.89 17.10 -0.50
C VAL A 102 -1.96 17.04 0.58
N TYR A 103 -1.56 17.16 1.84
CA TYR A 103 -2.44 17.11 3.01
C TYR A 103 -3.67 18.04 2.90
N PRO A 104 -3.54 19.35 2.62
CA PRO A 104 -4.70 20.24 2.55
C PRO A 104 -5.66 19.85 1.43
N VAL A 105 -5.16 19.36 0.29
CA VAL A 105 -6.01 18.91 -0.82
C VAL A 105 -6.78 17.64 -0.45
N ILE A 106 -6.13 16.68 0.20
CA ILE A 106 -6.80 15.45 0.67
C ILE A 106 -7.85 15.79 1.72
N HIS A 107 -7.53 16.70 2.65
CA HIS A 107 -8.47 17.10 3.69
C HIS A 107 -9.71 17.82 3.12
N GLU A 108 -9.52 18.71 2.13
CA GLU A 108 -10.61 19.38 1.42
C GLU A 108 -11.51 18.36 0.70
N LEU A 109 -10.91 17.36 0.03
CA LEU A 109 -11.66 16.29 -0.63
C LEU A 109 -12.47 15.47 0.39
N MET A 110 -11.85 15.08 1.50
CA MET A 110 -12.52 14.35 2.58
C MET A 110 -13.74 15.11 3.10
N GLN A 111 -13.60 16.41 3.38
CA GLN A 111 -14.72 17.25 3.82
C GLN A 111 -15.86 17.21 2.80
N LYS A 112 -15.56 17.38 1.50
CA LYS A 112 -16.56 17.31 0.43
C LYS A 112 -17.27 15.95 0.37
N PHE A 113 -16.55 14.85 0.60
CA PHE A 113 -17.15 13.51 0.64
C PHE A 113 -18.13 13.36 1.81
N ILE A 114 -17.77 13.85 3.00
CA ILE A 114 -18.64 13.82 4.20
C ILE A 114 -19.91 14.64 3.98
N TYR A 115 -19.79 15.87 3.47
CA TYR A 115 -20.94 16.74 3.25
C TYR A 115 -21.84 16.31 2.08
N SER A 116 -21.34 15.46 1.17
CA SER A 116 -22.14 14.94 0.04
C SER A 116 -23.04 13.76 0.42
N GLY A 117 -23.07 13.34 1.69
CA GLY A 117 -23.98 12.29 2.17
C GLY A 117 -23.72 10.89 1.62
N MET A 118 -22.57 10.66 0.97
CA MET A 118 -22.13 9.32 0.63
C MET A 118 -21.64 8.64 1.90
N ASP A 119 -22.48 7.79 2.48
CA ASP A 119 -22.13 6.87 3.56
C ASP A 119 -20.89 6.07 3.14
N VAL A 120 -19.71 6.49 3.64
CA VAL A 120 -18.48 5.71 3.54
C VAL A 120 -18.70 4.52 4.45
N ASN A 121 -19.25 3.46 3.85
CA ASN A 121 -19.53 2.18 4.45
C ASN A 121 -18.41 1.79 5.43
N LYS A 122 -18.68 1.88 6.73
CA LYS A 122 -17.96 1.21 7.82
C LYS A 122 -18.10 -0.31 7.68
N LYS A 123 -17.71 -0.90 6.55
CA LYS A 123 -17.75 -2.36 6.37
C LYS A 123 -16.36 -2.94 6.49
N ASN A 124 -16.16 -3.57 7.65
CA ASN A 124 -15.22 -4.66 7.96
C ASN A 124 -13.74 -4.40 7.67
N TYR A 125 -13.10 -3.70 8.60
CA TYR A 125 -11.74 -4.08 8.99
C TYR A 125 -11.86 -5.15 10.10
N PRO A 126 -11.20 -6.30 9.99
CA PRO A 126 -10.87 -7.07 11.18
C PRO A 126 -10.05 -6.14 12.08
N GLN A 127 -10.55 -5.83 13.27
CA GLN A 127 -9.71 -5.33 14.36
C GLN A 127 -8.82 -6.48 14.81
N GLU A 128 -7.85 -6.88 13.97
CA GLU A 128 -6.67 -7.53 14.51
C GLU A 128 -5.80 -6.43 15.10
N MET A 129 -5.84 -6.41 16.43
CA MET A 129 -5.10 -5.60 17.35
C MET A 129 -3.66 -5.34 16.88
N ILE A 130 -3.40 -4.14 16.36
CA ILE A 130 -2.11 -3.50 16.58
C ILE A 130 -2.30 -2.74 17.87
N GLN A 131 -1.98 -3.36 19.01
CA GLN A 131 -1.72 -2.60 20.22
C GLN A 131 -0.51 -1.72 19.92
N GLU A 132 -0.74 -0.41 19.74
CA GLU A 132 0.35 0.54 19.96
C GLU A 132 0.85 0.30 21.39
N PRO A 133 2.17 0.22 21.63
CA PRO A 133 2.66 0.19 22.99
C PRO A 133 2.20 1.49 23.65
N GLN A 134 1.24 1.37 24.58
CA GLN A 134 0.86 2.46 25.46
C GLN A 134 2.06 2.69 26.36
N ASN A 135 2.96 3.58 25.95
CA ASN A 135 3.93 4.19 26.85
C ASN A 135 3.16 5.12 27.80
N ASN A 136 2.49 4.53 28.78
CA ASN A 136 2.14 5.21 30.02
C ASN A 136 3.44 5.36 30.82
N GLU A 137 4.19 6.43 30.57
CA GLU A 137 5.47 6.73 31.26
C GLU A 137 5.30 7.13 32.75
N ASN A 138 4.26 6.65 33.45
CA ASN A 138 4.03 6.95 34.86
C ASN A 138 3.61 5.76 35.73
N GLU A 139 3.66 4.52 35.23
CA GLU A 139 3.57 3.37 36.14
C GLU A 139 4.94 3.14 36.79
N ILE A 140 5.04 3.54 38.06
CA ILE A 140 6.13 3.14 38.95
C ILE A 140 6.09 1.62 39.04
N LEU A 141 6.99 0.95 38.32
CA LEU A 141 7.22 -0.49 38.42
C LEU A 141 7.74 -0.76 39.84
N ASP A 142 6.91 -1.38 40.68
CA ASP A 142 7.35 -1.91 41.99
C ASP A 142 8.11 -3.23 41.76
N PRO A 143 9.43 -3.28 41.98
CA PRO A 143 10.22 -4.50 41.79
C PRO A 143 9.87 -5.61 42.79
N SER A 144 9.00 -5.34 43.78
CA SER A 144 8.53 -6.32 44.77
C SER A 144 7.26 -7.06 44.33
N ASP A 145 6.56 -6.56 43.29
CA ASP A 145 5.26 -7.09 42.86
C ASP A 145 5.41 -8.18 41.80
N LEU A 146 5.57 -9.43 42.26
CA LEU A 146 5.65 -10.61 41.41
C LEU A 146 4.32 -10.96 40.70
N SER A 147 3.20 -10.35 41.09
CA SER A 147 1.90 -10.62 40.45
C SER A 147 1.88 -10.17 38.98
N GLN A 148 2.74 -9.20 38.62
CA GLN A 148 2.94 -8.70 37.26
C GLN A 148 3.63 -9.71 36.33
N LEU A 149 4.27 -10.75 36.88
CA LEU A 149 4.92 -11.81 36.07
C LEU A 149 3.99 -12.99 35.75
N ILE A 150 2.78 -13.00 36.30
CA ILE A 150 1.86 -14.13 36.09
C ILE A 150 0.93 -13.78 34.92
N ASN A 151 1.21 -14.35 33.76
CA ASN A 151 0.24 -14.39 32.66
C ASN A 151 -0.97 -15.21 33.14
N HIS A 152 -2.11 -14.54 33.35
CA HIS A 152 -3.38 -15.20 33.59
C HIS A 152 -3.73 -16.06 32.37
N HIS A 153 -3.55 -17.37 32.49
CA HIS A 153 -4.13 -18.34 31.58
C HIS A 153 -5.40 -18.88 32.25
N GLU A 154 -6.57 -18.52 31.72
CA GLU A 154 -7.85 -19.21 31.99
C GLU A 154 -8.03 -20.41 31.05
#